data_AF-A0A9E3IHZ4-F1
#
_entry.id   AF-A0A9E3IHZ4-F1
#
_cell.length_a   1.000
_cell.length_b   1.000
_cell.length_c   1.000
_cell.angle_alpha   90.00
_cell.angle_beta   90.00
_cell.angle_gamma   90.00
#
_symmetry.space_group_name_H-M   'P 1'
#
loop_
_entity.id
_entity.type
_entity.pdbx_description
1 polymer ?
#
loop_
_entity_poly.entity_id
_entity_poly.type
_entity_poly.pdbx_seq_one_letter_code
_entity_poly.pdbx_strand_id
1 'polypeptide(L)' 'KERFDVEEYCISEGWVRVPVGKTVDRKGRPLTVKIKGTVEAFIKPAPAAQA' A
#
# COMPACT_ATOMS: atom_id res chain seq x y z
N LYS A 1 -8.58 -4.05 -6.36
CA LYS A 1 -7.23 -4.67 -6.43
C LYS A 1 -6.61 -4.58 -5.05
N GLU A 2 -6.37 -5.71 -4.41
CA GLU A 2 -5.77 -5.74 -3.07
C GLU A 2 -4.26 -5.53 -3.16
N ARG A 3 -3.71 -4.74 -2.24
CA ARG A 3 -2.30 -4.37 -2.18
C ARG A 3 -1.83 -4.52 -0.75
N PHE A 4 -0.68 -5.17 -0.57
CA PHE A 4 -0.02 -5.36 0.73
C PHE A 4 1.27 -4.53 0.84
N ASP A 5 1.69 -3.97 -0.28
CA ASP A 5 2.90 -3.17 -0.52
C ASP A 5 2.63 -1.66 -0.37
N VAL A 6 1.60 -1.28 0.40
CA VAL A 6 1.21 0.11 0.63
C VAL A 6 2.11 0.75 1.68
N GLU A 7 2.75 1.87 1.34
CA GLU A 7 3.54 2.64 2.31
C GLU A 7 2.67 3.63 3.10
N GLU A 8 1.79 4.34 2.41
CA GLU A 8 0.89 5.33 3.02
C GLU A 8 -0.49 5.27 2.36
N TYR A 9 -1.53 5.53 3.14
CA TYR A 9 -2.88 5.64 2.62
C TYR A 9 -3.68 6.68 3.39
N CYS A 10 -4.69 7.26 2.74
CA CYS A 10 -5.71 8.07 3.38
C CYS A 10 -7.08 7.59 2.90
N ILE A 11 -7.88 7.08 3.84
CA ILE A 11 -9.24 6.59 3.57
C ILE A 11 -10.17 7.77 3.27
N SER A 12 -10.08 8.83 4.06
CA SER A 12 -10.94 10.02 3.93
C SER A 12 -10.72 10.77 2.61
N GLU A 13 -9.47 10.88 2.17
CA GLU A 13 -9.11 11.53 0.90
C GLU A 13 -9.09 10.55 -0.29
N GLY A 14 -9.35 9.26 -0.06
CA GLY A 14 -9.46 8.24 -1.10
C GLY A 14 -8.19 8.07 -1.93
N TRP A 15 -7.04 7.89 -1.27
CA TRP A 15 -5.79 7.62 -1.99
C TRP A 15 -4.85 6.67 -1.27
N VAL A 16 -3.98 6.03 -2.06
CA VAL A 16 -2.92 5.12 -1.60
C VAL A 16 -1.62 5.46 -2.31
N ARG A 17 -0.49 5.43 -1.58
CA ARG A 17 0.86 5.51 -2.13
C ARG A 17 1.50 4.13 -2.16
N VAL A 18 1.96 3.76 -3.35
CA VAL A 18 2.52 2.44 -3.63
C VAL A 18 3.81 2.62 -4.45
N PRO A 19 4.87 1.85 -4.17
CA PRO A 19 6.06 1.81 -5.01
C PRO A 19 5.74 1.21 -6.39
N VAL A 20 6.27 1.82 -7.44
CA VAL A 20 6.11 1.34 -8.82
C VAL A 20 7.16 0.30 -9.13
N GLY A 21 6.80 -0.96 -8.94
CA GLY A 21 7.61 -2.10 -9.37
C GLY A 21 9.01 -2.08 -8.76
N LYS A 22 10.04 -2.21 -9.61
CA LYS A 22 11.45 -2.23 -9.21
C LYS A 22 12.19 -0.93 -9.56
N THR A 23 11.46 0.11 -9.95
CA THR A 23 12.10 1.35 -10.42
C THR A 23 12.53 2.21 -9.25
N VAL A 24 13.80 2.62 -9.27
CA VAL A 24 14.40 3.47 -8.25
C VAL A 24 14.83 4.80 -8.84
N ASP A 25 14.76 5.85 -8.03
CA ASP A 25 15.34 7.15 -8.32
C ASP A 25 16.87 7.08 -8.44
N ARG A 26 17.49 8.17 -8.93
CA ARG A 26 18.96 8.35 -8.96
C ARG A 26 19.63 8.16 -7.60
N LYS A 27 18.89 8.31 -6.51
CA LYS A 27 19.35 8.13 -5.13
C LYS A 27 19.05 6.72 -4.55
N GLY A 28 18.59 5.78 -5.38
CA GLY A 28 18.26 4.41 -4.95
C GLY A 28 16.95 4.29 -4.16
N ARG A 29 16.13 5.34 -4.09
CA ARG A 29 14.83 5.30 -3.40
C ARG A 29 13.75 4.78 -4.35
N PRO A 30 12.84 3.90 -3.90
CA PRO A 30 11.75 3.41 -4.74
C PRO A 30 10.85 4.56 -5.17
N LEU A 31 10.47 4.56 -6.45
CA LEU A 31 9.53 5.55 -6.98
C LEU A 31 8.12 5.22 -6.52
N THR A 32 7.51 6.08 -5.71
CA THR A 32 6.11 5.94 -5.30
C THR A 32 5.16 6.69 -6.23
N VAL A 33 3.99 6.09 -6.50
CA VAL A 33 2.87 6.76 -7.16
C VAL A 33 1.67 6.87 -6.22
N LYS A 34 0.93 7.96 -6.37
CA LYS A 34 -0.33 8.20 -5.68
C LYS A 34 -1.48 7.71 -6.58
N ILE A 35 -2.15 6.66 -6.15
CA ILE A 35 -3.34 6.11 -6.80
C ILE A 35 -4.56 6.65 -6.06
N LYS A 36 -5.48 7.28 -6.78
CA LYS A 36 -6.75 7.79 -6.24
C LYS A 36 -7.88 6.82 -6.53
N GLY A 37 -8.82 6.68 -5.59
CA GLY A 37 -9.99 5.82 -5.72
C GLY A 37 -10.62 5.50 -4.37
N THR A 38 -11.67 4.68 -4.37
CA THR A 38 -12.24 4.16 -3.12
C THR A 38 -11.20 3.29 -2.41
N VAL A 39 -10.84 3.66 -1.18
CA VAL A 39 -9.86 2.96 -0.36
C VAL A 39 -10.57 2.28 0.80
N GLU A 40 -10.39 0.97 0.92
CA GLU A 40 -10.88 0.18 2.05
C GLU A 40 -9.68 -0.50 2.72
N ALA A 41 -9.47 -0.22 4.00
CA ALA A 41 -8.45 -0.88 4.80
C ALA A 41 -9.09 -2.05 5.55
N PHE A 42 -8.46 -3.22 5.48
CA PHE A 42 -8.88 -4.40 6.21
C PHE A 42 -7.75 -4.93 7.07
N ILE A 43 -8.10 -5.48 8.23
CA ILE A 43 -7.15 -6.14 9.12
C ILE A 43 -7.06 -7.59 8.69
N LYS A 44 -5.84 -8.12 8.48
CA LYS A 44 -5.67 -9.58 8.39
C LYS A 44 -6.00 -10.16 9.76
N PRO A 45 -7.07 -10.97 9.89
CA PRO A 45 -7.34 -11.62 11.16
C PRO A 45 -6.12 -12.45 11.54
N ALA A 46 -5.67 -12.31 12.79
CA ALA A 46 -4.56 -13.10 13.31
C ALA A 46 -4.84 -14.58 13.03
N PRO A 47 -3.81 -15.38 12.67
CA PRO A 47 -4.02 -16.82 12.62
C PRO A 47 -4.49 -17.21 14.02
N ALA A 48 -5.75 -17.65 14.13
CA ALA A 48 -6.25 -18.25 15.34
C ALA A 48 -5.19 -19.29 15.74
N ALA A 49 -4.62 -19.09 16.93
CA ALA A 49 -3.55 -19.91 17.47
C ALA A 49 -3.86 -21.38 17.15
N GLN A 50 -3.12 -21.94 16.20
CA GLN A 50 -3.19 -23.36 15.90
C GLN A 50 -2.46 -24.02 17.07
N ALA A 51 -3.24 -24.50 18.03
CA ALA A 51 -2.82 -25.36 19.12
C ALA A 51 -2.66 -26.80 18.61
#